data_AF-K6GK87-F1
#
_entry.id   AF-K6GK87-F1
#
_cell.length_a   1.000
_cell.length_b   1.000
_cell.length_c   1.000
_cell.angle_alpha   90.00
_cell.angle_beta   90.00
_cell.angle_gamma   90.00
#
_symmetry.space_group_name_H-M   'P 1'
#
loop_
_entity.id
_entity.type
_entity.pdbx_description
1 polymer ?
#
loop_
_entity_poly.entity_id
_entity_poly.type
_entity_poly.pdbx_seq_one_letter_code
_entity_poly.pdbx_strand_id
1 'polypeptide(L)'
;MPRIRALFLTVLALAVLAAGAARAETPTSLAGIALGEPATKAKARVDVRKPRDVSDAPWVKRLPVSGDKFFDGGYVLVGTCAAPGAVVRIKMRYRNGDMDFFRKISGEMLTLYGDPTQYKGDLEGRVMGNKWSFSDSRLRPVSLILQHAEGEDPELGPGSTVKLTNWGLLEAERACWQQRHGSAKGAAAKGGKAGPDHGYLPR
;
A
#
# COMPACT_ATOMS: atom_id res chain seq x y z
N MET A 1 -2.07 -54.00 13.75
CA MET A 1 -1.30 -52.89 13.12
C MET A 1 -2.03 -52.08 12.02
N PRO A 2 -3.03 -52.58 11.24
CA PRO A 2 -3.67 -51.76 10.19
C PRO A 2 -4.62 -50.68 10.73
N ARG A 3 -5.24 -50.91 11.90
CA ARG A 3 -6.16 -49.96 12.56
C ARG A 3 -5.49 -48.67 13.05
N ILE A 4 -4.22 -48.74 13.46
CA ILE A 4 -3.44 -47.58 13.94
C ILE A 4 -2.98 -46.73 12.75
N ARG A 5 -2.61 -47.35 11.63
CA ARG A 5 -2.28 -46.65 10.37
C ARG A 5 -3.50 -45.94 9.78
N ALA A 6 -4.67 -46.57 9.84
CA ALA A 6 -5.93 -45.95 9.44
C ALA A 6 -6.24 -44.72 10.30
N LEU A 7 -6.12 -44.84 11.63
CA LEU A 7 -6.37 -43.71 12.55
C LEU A 7 -5.42 -42.52 12.31
N PHE A 8 -4.13 -42.80 12.06
CA PHE A 8 -3.14 -41.75 11.73
C PHE A 8 -3.44 -41.04 10.41
N LEU A 9 -3.89 -41.77 9.39
CA LEU A 9 -4.29 -41.19 8.11
C LEU A 9 -5.55 -40.32 8.24
N THR A 10 -6.52 -40.70 9.07
CA THR A 10 -7.72 -39.90 9.32
C THR A 10 -7.42 -38.62 10.10
N VAL A 11 -6.54 -38.68 11.10
CA VAL A 11 -6.12 -37.50 11.88
C VAL A 11 -5.30 -36.53 11.01
N LEU A 12 -4.41 -37.06 10.15
CA LEU A 12 -3.65 -36.23 9.21
C LEU A 12 -4.56 -35.56 8.17
N ALA A 13 -5.59 -36.25 7.69
CA ALA A 13 -6.58 -35.68 6.76
C ALA A 13 -7.42 -34.57 7.42
N LEU A 14 -7.84 -34.74 8.69
CA LEU A 14 -8.56 -33.70 9.43
C LEU A 14 -7.70 -32.46 9.71
N ALA A 15 -6.39 -32.62 9.95
CA ALA A 15 -5.48 -31.50 10.18
C ALA A 15 -5.25 -30.64 8.92
N VAL A 16 -5.31 -31.23 7.72
CA VAL A 16 -5.18 -30.51 6.45
C VAL A 16 -6.47 -29.72 6.12
N LEU A 17 -7.64 -30.22 6.51
CA LEU A 17 -8.93 -29.54 6.31
C LEU A 17 -9.14 -28.34 7.25
N ALA A 18 -8.49 -28.33 8.43
CA ALA A 18 -8.55 -27.21 9.38
C ALA A 18 -7.64 -26.02 9.02
N ALA A 19 -6.76 -26.17 8.01
CA ALA A 19 -5.85 -25.11 7.55
C ALA A 19 -6.50 -24.12 6.56
N GLY A 20 -7.83 -24.22 6.35
CA GLY A 20 -8.63 -23.20 5.68
C GLY A 20 -8.79 -21.97 6.57
N ALA A 21 -7.69 -21.28 6.88
CA ALA A 21 -7.77 -19.94 7.45
C ALA A 21 -8.61 -19.12 6.47
N ALA A 22 -9.80 -18.70 6.91
CA ALA A 22 -10.62 -17.74 6.20
C ALA A 22 -9.77 -16.48 6.00
N ARG A 23 -9.07 -16.40 4.87
CA ARG A 23 -8.35 -15.21 4.48
C ARG A 23 -9.42 -14.17 4.24
N ALA A 24 -9.44 -13.15 5.10
CA ALA A 24 -10.26 -11.96 4.87
C ALA A 24 -10.09 -11.52 3.41
N GLU A 25 -11.20 -11.27 2.75
CA GLU A 25 -11.21 -10.93 1.33
C GLU A 25 -10.28 -9.74 1.09
N THR A 26 -9.34 -9.88 0.15
CA THR A 26 -8.32 -8.87 -0.06
C THR A 26 -8.97 -7.60 -0.59
N PRO A 27 -8.81 -6.45 0.08
CA PRO A 27 -9.40 -5.21 -0.40
C PRO A 27 -8.76 -4.83 -1.75
N THR A 28 -9.58 -4.77 -2.79
CA THR A 28 -9.16 -4.40 -4.15
C THR A 28 -9.56 -2.98 -4.52
N SER A 29 -10.41 -2.33 -3.72
CA SER A 29 -10.89 -0.97 -3.98
C SER A 29 -10.98 -0.13 -2.71
N LEU A 30 -10.92 1.19 -2.88
CA LEU A 30 -11.06 2.20 -1.83
C LEU A 30 -11.72 3.44 -2.43
N ALA A 31 -12.72 4.00 -1.73
CA ALA A 31 -13.47 5.18 -2.17
C ALA A 31 -14.08 5.06 -3.59
N GLY A 32 -14.50 3.85 -3.98
CA GLY A 32 -15.03 3.56 -5.31
C GLY A 32 -13.97 3.50 -6.42
N ILE A 33 -12.68 3.49 -6.08
CA ILE A 33 -11.56 3.37 -7.02
C ILE A 33 -10.93 1.99 -6.83
N ALA A 34 -10.69 1.26 -7.91
CA ALA A 34 -10.10 -0.08 -7.88
C ALA A 34 -8.61 -0.07 -8.23
N LEU A 35 -7.83 -0.92 -7.57
CA LEU A 35 -6.43 -1.20 -7.90
C LEU A 35 -6.34 -1.99 -9.22
N GLY A 36 -5.33 -1.70 -10.03
CA GLY A 36 -5.07 -2.35 -11.32
C GLY A 36 -5.96 -1.86 -12.46
N GLU A 37 -7.03 -1.13 -12.17
CA GLU A 37 -7.94 -0.58 -13.17
C GLU A 37 -7.43 0.76 -13.72
N PRO A 38 -7.78 1.13 -14.97
CA PRO A 38 -7.48 2.44 -15.51
C PRO A 38 -8.15 3.56 -14.70
N ALA A 39 -7.40 4.61 -14.35
CA ALA A 39 -7.95 5.75 -13.61
C ALA A 39 -9.12 6.46 -14.33
N THR A 40 -9.22 6.31 -15.65
CA THR A 40 -10.32 6.83 -16.47
C THR A 40 -11.68 6.21 -16.12
N LYS A 41 -11.72 4.99 -15.56
CA LYS A 41 -12.96 4.38 -15.06
C LYS A 41 -13.54 5.14 -13.87
N ALA A 42 -12.69 5.82 -13.10
CA ALA A 42 -13.09 6.61 -11.94
C ALA A 42 -13.04 8.14 -12.21
N LYS A 43 -13.18 8.58 -13.48
CA LYS A 43 -13.07 10.00 -13.89
C LYS A 43 -14.04 10.97 -13.18
N ALA A 44 -15.13 10.47 -12.60
CA ALA A 44 -16.04 11.27 -11.79
C ALA A 44 -15.42 11.75 -10.47
N ARG A 45 -14.35 11.08 -10.02
CA ARG A 45 -13.64 11.35 -8.76
C ARG A 45 -12.17 11.68 -8.97
N VAL A 46 -11.53 11.05 -9.95
CA VAL A 46 -10.11 11.23 -10.27
C VAL A 46 -9.95 12.28 -11.36
N ASP A 47 -9.21 13.35 -11.07
CA ASP A 47 -8.87 14.37 -12.08
C ASP A 47 -7.67 13.89 -12.92
N VAL A 48 -7.99 13.15 -13.98
CA VAL A 48 -7.01 12.61 -14.93
C VAL A 48 -6.32 13.70 -15.77
N ARG A 49 -6.80 14.95 -15.73
CA ARG A 49 -6.24 16.07 -16.50
C ARG A 49 -5.12 16.80 -15.77
N LYS A 50 -4.92 16.52 -14.47
CA LYS A 50 -3.89 17.16 -13.63
C LYS A 50 -2.87 16.16 -13.08
N PRO A 51 -2.14 15.43 -13.94
CA PRO A 51 -1.06 14.57 -13.47
C PRO A 51 0.04 15.42 -12.83
N ARG A 52 0.51 14.96 -11.67
CA ARG A 52 1.65 15.54 -10.96
C ARG A 52 2.79 14.53 -10.88
N ASP A 53 4.00 15.03 -10.99
CA ASP A 53 5.20 14.23 -10.92
C ASP A 53 5.47 13.81 -9.48
N VAL A 54 6.08 12.63 -9.34
CA VAL A 54 6.52 12.10 -8.06
C VAL A 54 8.03 12.00 -8.15
N SER A 55 8.74 12.95 -7.54
CA SER A 55 10.18 13.18 -7.76
C SER A 55 11.04 11.95 -7.48
N ASP A 56 10.68 11.17 -6.46
CA ASP A 56 11.36 9.95 -6.03
C ASP A 56 10.88 8.68 -6.77
N ALA A 57 9.83 8.79 -7.59
CA ALA A 57 9.24 7.67 -8.31
C ALA A 57 8.74 8.10 -9.70
N PRO A 58 9.65 8.38 -10.67
CA PRO A 58 9.27 8.79 -12.03
C PRO A 58 8.46 7.75 -12.83
N TRP A 59 8.41 6.50 -12.35
CA TRP A 59 7.60 5.42 -12.90
C TRP A 59 6.11 5.48 -12.52
N VAL A 60 5.69 6.51 -11.77
CA VAL A 60 4.29 6.79 -11.48
C VAL A 60 3.96 8.28 -11.63
N LYS A 61 2.70 8.60 -11.87
CA LYS A 61 2.14 9.95 -11.72
C LYS A 61 1.11 9.96 -10.61
N ARG A 62 0.99 11.09 -9.93
CA ARG A 62 -0.04 11.35 -8.94
C ARG A 62 -1.22 12.07 -9.60
N LEU A 63 -2.42 11.50 -9.51
CA LEU A 63 -3.66 12.15 -9.94
C LEU A 63 -4.48 12.52 -8.69
N PRO A 64 -4.95 13.78 -8.57
CA PRO A 64 -5.77 14.17 -7.44
C PRO A 64 -7.16 13.51 -7.49
N VAL A 65 -7.71 13.24 -6.30
CA VAL A 65 -9.06 12.69 -6.10
C VAL A 65 -9.89 13.70 -5.35
N SER A 66 -11.06 14.04 -5.89
CA SER A 66 -12.03 14.93 -5.26
C SER A 66 -12.68 14.28 -4.05
N GLY A 67 -12.94 15.09 -3.02
CA GLY A 67 -13.69 14.70 -1.84
C GLY A 67 -15.14 14.30 -2.14
N ASP A 68 -15.79 13.73 -1.14
CA ASP A 68 -17.21 13.40 -1.09
C ASP A 68 -17.74 13.58 0.35
N LYS A 69 -18.85 12.90 0.67
CA LYS A 69 -19.43 12.92 2.02
C LYS A 69 -18.58 12.25 3.11
N PHE A 70 -17.64 11.38 2.74
CA PHE A 70 -16.77 10.64 3.67
C PHE A 70 -15.32 11.12 3.66
N PHE A 71 -14.85 11.63 2.53
CA PHE A 71 -13.46 12.03 2.31
C PHE A 71 -13.36 13.50 1.93
N ASP A 72 -12.35 14.20 2.46
CA ASP A 72 -12.02 15.56 2.01
C ASP A 72 -11.33 15.56 0.64
N GLY A 73 -10.68 14.46 0.31
CA GLY A 73 -9.99 14.26 -0.96
C GLY A 73 -8.83 13.29 -0.80
N GLY A 74 -7.99 13.24 -1.82
CA GLY A 74 -6.86 12.33 -1.83
C GLY A 74 -6.09 12.36 -3.13
N TYR A 75 -5.39 11.27 -3.39
CA TYR A 75 -4.75 11.04 -4.67
C TYR A 75 -4.67 9.55 -4.98
N VAL A 76 -4.53 9.25 -6.28
CA VAL A 76 -4.07 7.94 -6.75
C VAL A 76 -2.67 8.07 -7.34
N LEU A 77 -1.89 6.99 -7.26
CA LEU A 77 -0.72 6.82 -8.11
C LEU A 77 -1.13 5.94 -9.29
N VAL A 78 -0.77 6.36 -10.49
CA VAL A 78 -0.94 5.60 -11.72
C VAL A 78 0.40 5.26 -12.33
N GLY A 79 0.50 4.07 -12.93
CA GLY A 79 1.69 3.65 -13.67
C GLY A 79 1.99 4.52 -14.88
N THR A 80 3.25 4.58 -15.29
CA THR A 80 3.70 5.30 -16.50
C THR A 80 4.49 4.42 -17.48
N CYS A 81 4.79 3.17 -17.11
CA CYS A 81 5.68 2.29 -17.87
C CYS A 81 5.08 0.92 -18.16
N ALA A 82 4.79 0.11 -17.14
CA ALA A 82 4.39 -1.30 -17.31
C ALA A 82 2.92 -1.43 -17.71
N ALA A 83 2.06 -0.68 -17.04
CA ALA A 83 0.63 -0.52 -17.30
C ALA A 83 0.24 0.96 -17.16
N PRO A 84 0.57 1.79 -18.17
CA PRO A 84 0.31 3.22 -18.12
C PRO A 84 -1.15 3.56 -17.79
N GLY A 85 -1.37 4.43 -16.81
CA GLY A 85 -2.69 4.88 -16.37
C GLY A 85 -3.42 3.92 -15.42
N ALA A 86 -2.89 2.72 -15.14
CA ALA A 86 -3.45 1.80 -14.17
C ALA A 86 -3.17 2.27 -12.73
N VAL A 87 -4.18 2.21 -11.86
CA VAL A 87 -4.07 2.64 -10.46
C VAL A 87 -3.27 1.62 -9.65
N VAL A 88 -2.17 2.05 -9.04
CA VAL A 88 -1.29 1.18 -8.21
C VAL A 88 -1.38 1.48 -6.72
N ARG A 89 -1.83 2.70 -6.37
CA ARG A 89 -2.07 3.14 -4.99
C ARG A 89 -3.23 4.14 -4.95
N ILE A 90 -4.00 4.07 -3.88
CA ILE A 90 -5.07 5.01 -3.53
C ILE A 90 -4.76 5.52 -2.12
N LYS A 91 -4.70 6.83 -1.92
CA LYS A 91 -4.60 7.47 -0.60
C LYS A 91 -5.72 8.48 -0.45
N MET A 92 -6.55 8.32 0.58
CA MET A 92 -7.66 9.22 0.89
C MET A 92 -7.52 9.79 2.30
N ARG A 93 -7.97 11.03 2.48
CA ARG A 93 -8.14 11.68 3.79
C ARG A 93 -9.62 11.69 4.13
N TYR A 94 -9.98 11.19 5.30
CA TYR A 94 -11.35 11.26 5.80
C TYR A 94 -11.72 12.69 6.15
N ARG A 95 -13.00 13.03 5.97
CA ARG A 95 -13.56 14.32 6.36
C ARG A 95 -13.65 14.47 7.88
N ASN A 96 -14.01 13.40 8.57
CA ASN A 96 -13.92 13.37 10.02
C ASN A 96 -12.48 13.03 10.40
N GLY A 97 -11.80 14.03 10.99
CA GLY A 97 -10.42 13.93 11.44
C GLY A 97 -10.29 13.48 12.89
N ASP A 98 -11.38 13.25 13.62
CA ASP A 98 -11.38 13.07 15.07
C ASP A 98 -10.77 11.71 15.47
N MET A 99 -10.18 11.69 16.67
CA MET A 99 -9.60 10.47 17.23
C MET A 99 -10.62 9.37 17.49
N ASP A 100 -11.84 9.72 17.91
CA ASP A 100 -12.89 8.73 18.16
C ASP A 100 -13.37 8.08 16.86
N PHE A 101 -13.41 8.86 15.78
CA PHE A 101 -13.69 8.32 14.44
C PHE A 101 -12.58 7.39 13.96
N PHE A 102 -11.31 7.75 14.17
CA PHE A 102 -10.18 6.86 13.88
C PHE A 102 -10.29 5.54 14.65
N ARG A 103 -10.54 5.59 15.97
CA ARG A 103 -10.71 4.40 16.81
C ARG A 103 -11.86 3.52 16.31
N LYS A 104 -13.00 4.14 15.98
CA LYS A 104 -14.17 3.45 15.41
C LYS A 104 -13.81 2.68 14.13
N ILE A 105 -13.24 3.37 13.14
CA ILE A 105 -12.86 2.71 11.86
C ILE A 105 -11.78 1.66 12.07
N SER A 106 -10.82 1.91 12.96
CA SER A 106 -9.80 0.91 13.28
C SER A 106 -10.44 -0.35 13.86
N GLY A 107 -11.44 -0.23 14.75
CA GLY A 107 -12.20 -1.36 15.28
C GLY A 107 -13.00 -2.12 14.22
N GLU A 108 -13.63 -1.41 13.28
CA GLU A 108 -14.32 -2.00 12.13
C GLU A 108 -13.33 -2.76 11.22
N MET A 109 -12.15 -2.18 10.94
CA MET A 109 -11.10 -2.84 10.14
C MET A 109 -10.52 -4.07 10.84
N LEU A 110 -10.36 -4.04 12.18
CA LEU A 110 -9.96 -5.21 12.96
C LEU A 110 -11.00 -6.33 12.84
N THR A 111 -12.28 -5.98 12.91
CA THR A 111 -13.38 -6.95 12.76
C THR A 111 -13.38 -7.57 11.36
N LEU A 112 -13.13 -6.77 10.32
CA LEU A 112 -13.17 -7.21 8.92
C LEU A 112 -11.91 -7.99 8.49
N TYR A 113 -10.73 -7.56 8.94
CA TYR A 113 -9.45 -8.04 8.41
C TYR A 113 -8.60 -8.80 9.44
N GLY A 114 -9.05 -8.88 10.69
CA GLY A 114 -8.28 -9.42 11.80
C GLY A 114 -7.17 -8.49 12.26
N ASP A 115 -6.20 -9.06 12.98
CA ASP A 115 -5.10 -8.31 13.57
C ASP A 115 -4.18 -7.68 12.49
N PRO A 116 -3.69 -6.45 12.71
CA PRO A 116 -2.78 -5.79 11.80
C PRO A 116 -1.44 -6.51 11.80
N THR A 117 -0.81 -6.61 10.64
CA THR A 117 0.51 -7.21 10.51
C THR A 117 1.62 -6.31 11.06
N GLN A 118 1.39 -4.99 11.09
CA GLN A 118 2.34 -4.01 11.63
C GLN A 118 1.61 -2.81 12.24
N TYR A 119 2.08 -2.35 13.39
CA TYR A 119 1.76 -1.02 13.91
C TYR A 119 2.61 0.04 13.20
N LYS A 120 2.02 1.21 12.93
CA LYS A 120 2.59 2.35 12.19
C LYS A 120 2.45 3.66 12.96
N GLY A 121 2.53 3.61 14.29
CA GLY A 121 2.61 4.81 15.10
C GLY A 121 4.02 5.20 15.51
N ASP A 122 4.16 6.42 16.01
CA ASP A 122 5.37 6.90 16.67
C ASP A 122 5.32 6.62 18.18
N LEU A 123 6.46 6.86 18.85
CA LEU A 123 6.59 6.66 20.30
C LEU A 123 5.87 7.76 21.11
N GLU A 124 5.69 8.93 20.50
CA GLU A 124 5.02 10.09 21.10
C GLU A 124 3.49 9.97 21.04
N GLY A 125 2.95 9.05 20.25
CA GLY A 125 1.52 8.85 20.03
C GLY A 125 0.89 9.87 19.09
N ARG A 126 1.67 10.80 18.52
CA ARG A 126 1.19 11.82 17.57
C ARG A 126 0.83 11.21 16.23
N VAL A 127 1.46 10.10 15.87
CA VAL A 127 1.05 9.29 14.73
C VAL A 127 0.62 7.94 15.25
N MET A 128 -0.59 7.52 14.88
CA MET A 128 -1.10 6.20 15.17
C MET A 128 -1.50 5.53 13.87
N GLY A 129 -1.20 4.25 13.70
CA GLY A 129 -1.61 3.58 12.49
C GLY A 129 -1.51 2.08 12.55
N ASN A 130 -2.35 1.43 11.75
CA ASN A 130 -2.40 -0.01 11.60
C ASN A 130 -2.21 -0.36 10.12
N LYS A 131 -1.38 -1.37 9.87
CA LYS A 131 -1.15 -1.92 8.53
C LYS A 131 -1.62 -3.36 8.49
N TRP A 132 -2.48 -3.66 7.52
CA TRP A 132 -2.83 -5.00 7.11
C TRP A 132 -2.11 -5.35 5.82
N SER A 133 -1.77 -6.62 5.65
CA SER A 133 -1.07 -7.14 4.47
C SER A 133 -1.84 -8.33 3.91
N PHE A 134 -2.01 -8.31 2.60
CA PHE A 134 -2.82 -9.25 1.84
C PHE A 134 -2.06 -9.69 0.59
N SER A 135 -2.65 -10.60 -0.17
CA SER A 135 -2.17 -11.00 -1.49
C SER A 135 -3.35 -11.01 -2.44
N ASP A 136 -3.22 -10.37 -3.60
CA ASP A 136 -4.28 -10.44 -4.60
C ASP A 136 -4.36 -11.83 -5.28
N SER A 137 -5.29 -11.98 -6.22
CA SER A 137 -5.49 -13.24 -6.95
C SER A 137 -4.27 -13.71 -7.77
N ARG A 138 -3.29 -12.84 -8.00
CA ARG A 138 -2.02 -13.15 -8.66
C ARG A 138 -0.87 -13.25 -7.67
N LEU A 139 -1.16 -13.40 -6.37
CA LEU A 139 -0.20 -13.46 -5.28
C LEU A 139 0.66 -12.20 -5.15
N ARG A 140 0.19 -11.05 -5.66
CA ARG A 140 0.91 -9.79 -5.53
C ARG A 140 0.62 -9.18 -4.15
N PRO A 141 1.65 -8.67 -3.44
CA PRO A 141 1.46 -8.09 -2.12
C PRO A 141 0.59 -6.84 -2.17
N VAL A 142 -0.45 -6.80 -1.34
CA VAL A 142 -1.36 -5.66 -1.16
C VAL A 142 -1.29 -5.20 0.30
N SER A 143 -1.27 -3.90 0.55
CA SER A 143 -1.33 -3.35 1.90
C SER A 143 -2.44 -2.33 2.06
N LEU A 144 -3.17 -2.44 3.16
CA LEU A 144 -4.08 -1.41 3.67
C LEU A 144 -3.43 -0.77 4.89
N ILE A 145 -3.35 0.56 4.92
CA ILE A 145 -2.83 1.31 6.06
C ILE A 145 -3.87 2.35 6.46
N LEU A 146 -4.35 2.27 7.69
CA LEU A 146 -5.12 3.32 8.34
C LEU A 146 -4.18 4.07 9.27
N GLN A 147 -4.17 5.40 9.20
CA GLN A 147 -3.28 6.24 10.01
C GLN A 147 -4.02 7.50 10.46
N HIS A 148 -3.79 7.91 11.69
CA HIS A 148 -4.14 9.21 12.22
C HIS A 148 -2.86 9.98 12.57
N ALA A 149 -2.85 11.28 12.31
CA ALA A 149 -1.78 12.17 12.74
C ALA A 149 -2.37 13.37 13.49
N GLU A 150 -1.81 13.67 14.65
CA GLU A 150 -2.07 14.85 15.46
C GLU A 150 -1.03 15.95 15.14
N GLY A 151 -1.48 17.21 15.19
CA GLY A 151 -0.63 18.38 14.99
C GLY A 151 -0.44 18.80 13.52
N GLU A 152 0.36 19.85 13.33
CA GLU A 152 0.58 20.50 12.03
C GLU A 152 1.79 19.92 11.28
N ASP A 153 2.01 18.61 11.35
CA ASP A 153 3.08 17.98 10.58
C ASP A 153 2.89 18.29 9.08
N PRO A 154 3.84 18.97 8.43
CA PRO A 154 3.64 19.48 7.07
C PRO A 154 3.62 18.36 6.02
N GLU A 155 4.12 17.16 6.32
CA GLU A 155 4.16 16.03 5.39
C GLU A 155 2.92 15.14 5.49
N LEU A 156 2.45 14.89 6.70
CA LEU A 156 1.27 14.05 6.98
C LEU A 156 -0.01 14.88 6.92
N GLY A 157 0.02 16.08 7.51
CA GLY A 157 -1.13 16.93 7.82
C GLY A 157 -2.08 16.28 8.83
N PRO A 158 -2.82 17.06 9.63
CA PRO A 158 -3.67 16.52 10.69
C PRO A 158 -4.79 15.63 10.14
N GLY A 159 -5.24 14.70 10.98
CA GLY A 159 -6.44 13.87 10.78
C GLY A 159 -6.16 12.46 10.29
N SER A 160 -7.24 11.81 9.83
CA SER A 160 -7.26 10.38 9.51
C SER A 160 -7.11 10.12 8.02
N THR A 161 -6.18 9.25 7.64
CA THR A 161 -5.94 8.82 6.25
C THR A 161 -5.98 7.32 6.10
N VAL A 162 -6.45 6.86 4.95
CA VAL A 162 -6.45 5.45 4.55
C VAL A 162 -5.73 5.30 3.21
N LYS A 163 -4.86 4.29 3.14
CA LYS A 163 -4.02 4.02 1.98
C LYS A 163 -4.12 2.56 1.60
N LEU A 164 -4.50 2.30 0.35
CA LEU A 164 -4.51 0.98 -0.26
C LEU A 164 -3.46 0.94 -1.37
N THR A 165 -2.57 -0.05 -1.37
CA THR A 165 -1.47 -0.17 -2.34
C THR A 165 -1.32 -1.60 -2.81
N ASN A 166 -1.23 -1.81 -4.12
CA ASN A 166 -0.73 -3.06 -4.68
C ASN A 166 0.76 -2.88 -4.99
N TRP A 167 1.60 -3.47 -4.13
CA TRP A 167 3.06 -3.36 -4.25
C TRP A 167 3.58 -4.10 -5.48
N GLY A 168 2.94 -5.21 -5.88
CA GLY A 168 3.35 -5.91 -7.10
C GLY A 168 3.14 -5.08 -8.37
N LEU A 169 2.04 -4.31 -8.45
CA LEU A 169 1.84 -3.35 -9.55
C LEU A 169 2.86 -2.22 -9.50
N LEU A 170 3.11 -1.65 -8.32
CA LEU A 170 4.06 -0.55 -8.16
C LEU A 170 5.51 -0.97 -8.50
N GLU A 171 5.93 -2.15 -8.07
CA GLU A 171 7.26 -2.69 -8.40
C GLU A 171 7.38 -3.07 -9.88
N ALA A 172 6.31 -3.53 -10.52
CA ALA A 172 6.31 -3.77 -11.97
C ALA A 172 6.56 -2.47 -12.76
N GLU A 173 5.96 -1.36 -12.34
CA GLU A 173 6.23 -0.03 -12.92
C GLU A 173 7.69 0.37 -12.74
N ARG A 174 8.22 0.22 -11.51
CA ARG A 174 9.62 0.51 -11.18
C ARG A 174 10.57 -0.30 -12.05
N ALA A 175 10.37 -1.61 -12.13
CA ALA A 175 11.21 -2.52 -12.91
C ALA A 175 11.20 -2.16 -14.40
N CYS A 176 10.02 -1.89 -14.97
CA CYS A 176 9.90 -1.44 -16.36
C CYS A 176 10.69 -0.15 -16.62
N TRP A 177 10.55 0.84 -15.73
CA TRP A 177 11.25 2.11 -15.89
C TRP A 177 12.76 1.94 -15.78
N GLN A 178 13.23 1.13 -14.82
CA GLN A 178 14.64 0.82 -14.64
C GLN A 178 15.23 0.05 -15.83
N GLN A 179 14.50 -0.85 -16.48
CA GLN A 179 14.99 -1.52 -17.68
C GLN A 179 15.18 -0.53 -18.85
N ARG A 180 14.24 0.40 -19.02
CA ARG A 180 14.31 1.43 -20.07
C ARG A 180 15.39 2.49 -19.83
N HIS A 181 15.67 2.84 -18.58
CA HIS A 181 16.62 3.93 -18.24
C HIS A 181 17.97 3.43 -17.70
N GLY A 182 18.03 2.20 -17.20
CA GLY A 182 19.26 1.53 -16.74
C GLY A 182 20.10 0.97 -17.89
N SER A 183 19.48 0.63 -19.02
CA SER A 183 20.19 0.23 -20.24
C SER A 183 21.03 1.36 -20.85
N ALA A 184 20.81 2.62 -20.45
CA ALA A 184 21.57 3.79 -20.90
C ALA A 184 22.84 4.08 -20.06
N LYS A 185 23.05 3.39 -18.92
CA LYS A 185 24.18 3.65 -18.00
C LYS A 185 25.26 2.56 -17.97
N GLY A 186 25.23 1.61 -18.90
CA GLY A 186 26.19 0.50 -18.98
C GLY A 186 27.56 0.82 -19.62
N ALA A 187 27.86 2.07 -19.94
CA ALA A 187 29.12 2.46 -20.61
C ALA A 187 29.82 3.67 -19.97
N ALA A 188 30.02 3.66 -18.65
CA ALA A 188 31.05 4.48 -18.00
C ALA A 188 31.30 4.02 -16.56
N ALA A 189 31.96 2.88 -16.39
CA ALA A 189 32.64 2.55 -15.14
C ALA A 189 34.16 2.64 -15.38
N LYS A 190 34.77 3.76 -14.96
CA LYS A 190 36.21 3.81 -14.66
C LYS A 190 36.45 4.61 -13.38
N GLY A 191 36.72 3.86 -12.31
CA GLY A 191 37.85 4.04 -11.38
C GLY A 191 37.96 5.33 -10.56
N GLY A 192 37.78 5.20 -9.24
CA GLY A 192 38.35 6.09 -8.24
C GLY A 192 38.37 5.41 -6.87
N LYS A 193 39.58 5.18 -6.32
CA LYS A 193 39.84 4.51 -5.04
C LYS A 193 39.26 5.31 -3.85
N ALA A 194 38.66 4.61 -2.88
CA ALA A 194 38.23 5.16 -1.60
C ALA A 194 39.39 5.18 -0.58
N GLY A 195 39.66 6.34 0.01
CA GLY A 195 40.31 6.45 1.33
C GLY A 195 39.25 6.34 2.44
N PRO A 196 39.62 6.06 3.71
CA PRO A 196 38.62 5.84 4.75
C PRO A 196 38.00 7.17 5.19
N ASP A 197 36.74 7.35 4.83
CA ASP A 197 35.87 8.42 5.32
C ASP A 197 35.09 7.92 6.54
N HIS A 198 35.24 8.61 7.68
CA HIS A 198 34.42 8.42 8.88
C HIS A 198 33.39 9.56 9.03
N GLY A 199 32.78 9.98 7.92
CA GLY A 199 31.78 11.04 7.80
C GLY A 199 30.33 10.66 8.13
N TYR A 200 30.09 9.60 8.92
CA TYR A 200 28.75 9.13 9.29
C TYR A 200 28.21 9.67 10.63
N LEU A 201 28.91 10.59 11.28
CA LEU A 201 28.34 11.38 12.37
C LEU A 201 27.83 12.71 11.81
N PRO A 202 26.51 12.92 11.70
CA PRO A 202 25.98 14.23 11.36
C PRO A 202 26.23 15.20 12.53
N ARG A 203 26.61 16.44 12.20
CA ARG A 203 26.49 17.58 13.12
C ARG A 203 25.08 18.12 13.11
#